data_AF-A0A0P6X335-F1
#
_entry.id   AF-A0A0P6X335-F1
#
_cell.length_a   1.000
_cell.length_b   1.000
_cell.length_c   1.000
_cell.angle_alpha   90.00
_cell.angle_beta   90.00
_cell.angle_gamma   90.00
#
_symmetry.space_group_name_H-M   'P 1'
#
loop_
_entity.id
_entity.type
_entity.pdbx_description
1 polymer ?
#
loop_
_entity_poly.entity_id
_entity_poly.type
_entity_poly.pdbx_seq_one_letter_code
_entity_poly.pdbx_strand_id
1 'polypeptide(L)'
;MSLDTLLLPFVWVLNGLLALVWLAVDNLALVLLIPALAWLYLLLGQRLQEAQARRMRQVLLPAAGLALAAVLFAPSPAPYLLAGLAGVSGFVVKVDNYRPDESAWESVQNLILYALVGLGARVLFWVMDAQPADNLIAGVNYLGVLASFALWGMPVAQAGLLIKNLLAHAPTGADPRTVIERARERR
;
A
#
# COMPACT_ATOMS: atom_id res chain seq x y z
N MET A 1 -48.46 -23.77 7.60
CA MET A 1 -47.25 -22.93 7.57
C MET A 1 -47.14 -22.35 6.17
N SER A 2 -47.16 -21.02 6.00
CA SER A 2 -47.13 -20.42 4.65
C SER A 2 -45.72 -20.45 4.07
N LEU A 3 -45.62 -20.49 2.73
CA LEU A 3 -44.35 -20.38 2.00
C LEU A 3 -43.56 -19.14 2.41
N ASP A 4 -44.25 -18.02 2.68
CA ASP A 4 -43.62 -16.78 3.14
C ASP A 4 -42.90 -16.94 4.48
N THR A 5 -43.45 -17.76 5.39
CA THR A 5 -42.85 -18.03 6.70
C THR A 5 -41.61 -18.91 6.56
N LEU A 6 -41.59 -19.81 5.57
CA LEU A 6 -40.44 -20.69 5.28
C LEU A 6 -39.30 -19.93 4.58
N LEU A 7 -39.62 -18.94 3.74
CA LEU A 7 -38.63 -18.14 3.00
C LEU A 7 -38.02 -16.99 3.81
N LEU A 8 -38.71 -16.52 4.85
CA LEU A 8 -38.28 -15.43 5.72
C LEU A 8 -36.82 -15.56 6.22
N PRO A 9 -36.35 -16.69 6.76
CA PRO A 9 -34.94 -16.83 7.17
C PRO A 9 -33.96 -16.68 6.01
N PHE A 10 -34.29 -17.18 4.81
CA PHE A 10 -33.43 -17.06 3.64
C PHE A 10 -33.32 -15.61 3.14
N VAL A 11 -34.43 -14.85 3.18
CA VAL A 11 -34.44 -13.43 2.83
C VAL A 11 -33.56 -12.63 3.79
N TRP A 12 -33.61 -12.92 5.10
CA TRP A 12 -32.75 -12.28 6.08
C TRP A 12 -31.26 -12.60 5.86
N VAL A 13 -30.93 -13.85 5.57
CA VAL A 13 -29.54 -14.25 5.26
C VAL A 13 -29.05 -13.56 3.99
N LEU A 14 -29.87 -13.52 2.93
CA LEU A 14 -29.51 -12.86 1.69
C LEU A 14 -29.32 -11.34 1.89
N ASN A 15 -30.25 -10.68 2.59
CA ASN A 15 -30.13 -9.27 2.91
C ASN A 15 -28.89 -8.96 3.74
N GLY A 16 -28.57 -9.81 4.73
CA GLY A 16 -27.35 -9.69 5.52
C GLY A 16 -26.10 -9.80 4.65
N LEU A 17 -26.07 -10.77 3.73
CA LEU A 17 -24.95 -10.95 2.79
C LEU A 17 -24.80 -9.75 1.85
N LEU A 18 -25.91 -9.24 1.29
CA LEU A 18 -25.89 -8.06 0.43
C LEU A 18 -25.41 -6.82 1.19
N ALA A 19 -25.83 -6.63 2.44
CA ALA A 19 -25.35 -5.53 3.29
C ALA A 19 -23.83 -5.62 3.53
N LEU A 20 -23.30 -6.83 3.76
CA LEU A 20 -21.86 -7.04 3.91
C LEU A 20 -21.09 -6.75 2.61
N VAL A 21 -21.61 -7.19 1.46
CA VAL A 21 -21.00 -6.91 0.15
C VAL A 21 -21.00 -5.41 -0.11
N TRP A 22 -22.11 -4.72 0.16
CA TRP A 22 -22.20 -3.27 -0.01
C TRP A 22 -21.22 -2.54 0.90
N LEU A 23 -21.13 -2.91 2.18
CA LEU A 23 -20.16 -2.35 3.12
C LEU A 23 -18.71 -2.56 2.66
N ALA A 24 -18.41 -3.74 2.11
CA ALA A 24 -17.09 -4.06 1.57
C ALA A 24 -16.75 -3.23 0.33
N VAL A 25 -17.72 -2.96 -0.54
CA VAL A 25 -17.54 -2.07 -1.70
C VAL A 25 -17.33 -0.62 -1.27
N ASP A 26 -18.11 -0.15 -0.30
CA ASP A 26 -17.99 1.21 0.25
C ASP A 26 -16.64 1.43 0.94
N ASN A 27 -16.06 0.36 1.50
CA ASN A 27 -14.77 0.36 2.19
C ASN A 27 -13.68 -0.40 1.41
N LEU A 28 -13.79 -0.46 0.08
CA LEU A 28 -12.94 -1.31 -0.76
C LEU A 28 -11.44 -1.07 -0.53
N ALA A 29 -11.03 0.19 -0.33
CA ALA A 29 -9.63 0.53 -0.05
C ALA A 29 -9.11 -0.14 1.24
N LEU A 30 -9.92 -0.20 2.31
CA LEU A 30 -9.56 -0.91 3.55
C LEU A 30 -9.54 -2.42 3.36
N VAL A 31 -10.55 -2.94 2.66
CA VAL A 31 -10.68 -4.37 2.34
C VAL A 31 -9.48 -4.87 1.54
N LEU A 32 -8.88 -4.02 0.69
CA LEU A 32 -7.65 -4.34 -0.05
C LEU A 32 -6.37 -4.10 0.77
N LEU A 33 -6.28 -2.97 1.48
CA LEU A 33 -5.06 -2.58 2.20
C LEU A 33 -4.77 -3.51 3.38
N ILE A 34 -5.76 -3.87 4.20
CA ILE A 34 -5.53 -4.67 5.41
C ILE A 34 -4.90 -6.03 5.07
N PRO A 35 -5.46 -6.83 4.12
CA PRO A 35 -4.83 -8.08 3.71
C PRO A 35 -3.46 -7.87 3.08
N ALA A 36 -3.24 -6.80 2.30
CA ALA A 36 -1.94 -6.51 1.70
C ALA A 36 -0.86 -6.24 2.77
N LEU A 37 -1.18 -5.45 3.80
CA LEU A 37 -0.29 -5.18 4.92
C LEU A 37 -0.04 -6.44 5.76
N ALA A 38 -1.06 -7.24 6.03
CA ALA A 38 -0.93 -8.50 6.74
C ALA A 38 -0.04 -9.48 5.96
N TRP A 39 -0.23 -9.57 4.64
CA TRP A 39 0.62 -10.38 3.76
C TRP A 39 2.07 -9.90 3.80
N LEU A 40 2.32 -8.59 3.65
CA LEU A 40 3.67 -8.03 3.76
C LEU A 40 4.31 -8.36 5.12
N TYR A 41 3.58 -8.22 6.22
CA TYR A 41 4.07 -8.56 7.56
C TYR A 41 4.49 -10.03 7.70
N LEU A 42 3.71 -10.94 7.11
CA LEU A 42 4.03 -12.37 7.07
C LEU A 42 5.27 -12.63 6.22
N LEU A 43 5.36 -12.02 5.02
CA LEU A 43 6.50 -12.15 4.12
C LEU A 43 7.82 -11.73 4.77
N LEU A 44 7.82 -10.64 5.55
CA LEU A 44 9.02 -10.19 6.26
C LEU A 44 9.58 -11.27 7.20
N GLY A 45 8.72 -12.06 7.86
CA GLY A 45 9.17 -13.15 8.72
C GLY A 45 9.60 -14.41 7.98
N GLN A 46 9.10 -14.61 6.77
CA GLN A 46 9.45 -15.77 5.94
C GLN A 46 10.72 -15.55 5.12
N ARG A 47 10.96 -14.31 4.67
CA ARG A 47 12.03 -13.96 3.73
C ARG A 47 13.30 -13.43 4.39
N LEU A 48 13.20 -12.85 5.58
CA LEU A 48 14.34 -12.21 6.26
C LEU A 48 14.85 -13.07 7.41
N GLN A 49 16.11 -12.86 7.79
CA GLN A 49 16.66 -13.44 9.02
C GLN A 49 15.88 -12.93 10.25
N GLU A 50 15.71 -13.76 11.27
CA GLU A 50 14.82 -13.47 12.41
C GLU A 50 15.09 -12.12 13.11
N ALA A 51 16.36 -11.73 13.24
CA ALA A 51 16.73 -10.46 13.87
C ALA A 51 16.31 -9.25 13.01
N GLN A 52 16.51 -9.34 11.69
CA GLN A 52 16.11 -8.31 10.74
C GLN A 52 14.59 -8.27 10.58
N ALA A 53 13.94 -9.43 10.49
CA ALA A 53 12.48 -9.56 10.42
C ALA A 53 11.80 -8.87 11.61
N ARG A 54 12.33 -9.07 12.83
CA ARG A 54 11.83 -8.39 14.04
C ARG A 54 11.92 -6.88 13.94
N ARG A 55 13.07 -6.34 13.53
CA ARG A 55 13.25 -4.88 13.35
C ARG A 55 12.32 -4.34 12.27
N MET A 56 12.22 -5.01 11.13
CA MET A 56 11.34 -4.58 10.03
C MET A 56 9.87 -4.61 10.43
N ARG A 57 9.42 -5.63 11.18
CA ARG A 57 8.06 -5.70 11.71
C ARG A 57 7.75 -4.57 12.70
N GLN A 58 8.72 -4.20 13.54
CA GLN A 58 8.58 -3.07 14.47
C GLN A 58 8.40 -1.73 13.75
N VAL A 59 9.00 -1.55 12.57
CA VAL A 59 8.81 -0.35 11.74
C VAL A 59 7.55 -0.44 10.88
N LEU A 60 7.21 -1.63 10.38
CA LEU A 60 6.02 -1.85 9.58
C LEU A 60 4.73 -1.59 10.38
N LEU A 61 4.69 -1.90 11.67
CA LEU A 61 3.49 -1.66 12.49
C LEU A 61 3.05 -0.18 12.52
N PRO A 62 3.90 0.79 12.90
CA PRO A 62 3.52 2.20 12.84
C PRO A 62 3.32 2.68 11.40
N ALA A 63 4.06 2.16 10.42
CA ALA A 63 3.84 2.46 9.01
C ALA A 63 2.45 2.00 8.53
N ALA A 64 2.01 0.82 8.96
CA ALA A 64 0.69 0.27 8.69
C ALA A 64 -0.39 1.12 9.37
N GLY A 65 -0.18 1.55 10.62
CA GLY A 65 -1.08 2.49 11.29
C GLY A 65 -1.22 3.81 10.53
N LEU A 66 -0.10 4.35 10.05
CA LEU A 66 -0.09 5.57 9.23
C LEU A 66 -0.80 5.35 7.87
N ALA A 67 -0.60 4.21 7.24
CA ALA A 67 -1.27 3.86 5.99
C ALA A 67 -2.78 3.70 6.16
N LEU A 68 -3.23 3.08 7.26
CA LEU A 68 -4.65 2.98 7.60
C LEU A 68 -5.26 4.36 7.86
N ALA A 69 -4.56 5.24 8.59
CA ALA A 69 -4.98 6.61 8.77
C ALA A 69 -5.11 7.34 7.41
N ALA A 70 -4.16 7.15 6.51
CA ALA A 70 -4.25 7.72 5.16
C ALA A 70 -5.45 7.17 4.38
N VAL A 71 -5.78 5.88 4.46
CA VAL A 71 -6.99 5.35 3.81
C VAL A 71 -8.27 5.98 4.34
N LEU A 72 -8.34 6.25 5.65
CA LEU A 72 -9.52 6.83 6.28
C LEU A 72 -9.70 8.32 6.00
N PHE A 73 -8.60 9.06 5.88
CA PHE A 73 -8.64 10.53 5.86
C PHE A 73 -8.16 11.16 4.56
N ALA A 74 -7.32 10.49 3.77
CA ALA A 74 -6.76 11.08 2.56
C ALA A 74 -7.82 11.21 1.46
N PRO A 75 -7.74 12.25 0.63
CA PRO A 75 -8.62 12.40 -0.52
C PRO A 75 -8.36 11.28 -1.55
N SER A 76 -9.40 10.93 -2.31
CA SER A 76 -9.24 10.11 -3.51
C SER A 76 -8.23 10.77 -4.46
N PRO A 77 -7.28 10.03 -5.06
CA PRO A 77 -7.21 8.55 -5.18
C PRO A 77 -6.35 7.83 -4.12
N ALA A 78 -5.78 8.55 -3.14
CA ALA A 78 -4.74 8.00 -2.26
C ALA A 78 -5.09 6.68 -1.58
N PRO A 79 -6.30 6.47 -1.03
CA PRO A 79 -6.66 5.21 -0.39
C PRO A 79 -6.46 3.97 -1.28
N TYR A 80 -6.83 4.06 -2.56
CA TYR A 80 -6.74 2.95 -3.51
C TYR A 80 -5.31 2.74 -4.00
N LEU A 81 -4.59 3.82 -4.28
CA LEU A 81 -3.20 3.74 -4.73
C LEU A 81 -2.27 3.25 -3.63
N LEU A 82 -2.57 3.55 -2.36
CA LEU A 82 -1.82 3.03 -1.22
C LEU A 82 -2.05 1.52 -1.03
N ALA A 83 -3.28 1.05 -1.21
CA ALA A 83 -3.57 -0.39 -1.24
C ALA A 83 -2.84 -1.09 -2.40
N GLY A 84 -2.83 -0.48 -3.60
CA GLY A 84 -2.08 -0.97 -4.75
C GLY A 84 -0.57 -1.02 -4.48
N LEU A 85 0.00 0.05 -3.92
CA LEU A 85 1.41 0.12 -3.55
C LEU A 85 1.78 -0.94 -2.51
N ALA A 86 0.93 -1.18 -1.51
CA ALA A 86 1.14 -2.27 -0.54
C ALA A 86 1.15 -3.65 -1.21
N GLY A 87 0.28 -3.87 -2.20
CA GLY A 87 0.27 -5.08 -3.02
C GLY A 87 1.56 -5.25 -3.84
N VAL A 88 2.02 -4.19 -4.51
CA VAL A 88 3.29 -4.20 -5.27
C VAL A 88 4.48 -4.45 -4.35
N SER A 89 4.53 -3.77 -3.20
CA SER A 89 5.53 -3.99 -2.16
C SER A 89 5.58 -5.45 -1.70
N GLY A 90 4.42 -6.05 -1.41
CA GLY A 90 4.33 -7.47 -1.07
C GLY A 90 4.83 -8.38 -2.19
N PHE A 91 4.48 -8.08 -3.45
CA PHE A 91 4.95 -8.84 -4.59
C PHE A 91 6.48 -8.75 -4.76
N VAL A 92 7.07 -7.55 -4.68
CA VAL A 92 8.51 -7.35 -4.85
C VAL A 92 9.28 -8.07 -3.75
N VAL A 93 8.89 -7.95 -2.48
CA VAL A 93 9.52 -8.69 -1.37
C VAL A 93 9.36 -10.21 -1.55
N LYS A 94 8.25 -10.66 -2.13
CA LYS A 94 8.00 -12.09 -2.41
C LYS A 94 8.83 -12.63 -3.58
N VAL A 95 9.32 -11.80 -4.49
CA VAL A 95 10.04 -12.28 -5.69
C VAL A 95 11.53 -11.97 -5.61
N ASP A 96 11.94 -10.92 -4.91
CA ASP A 96 13.35 -10.55 -4.76
C ASP A 96 14.09 -11.58 -3.91
N ASN A 97 15.05 -12.27 -4.54
CA ASN A 97 15.92 -13.25 -3.87
C ASN A 97 17.34 -12.72 -3.67
N TYR A 98 17.71 -11.62 -4.33
CA TYR A 98 19.06 -11.08 -4.26
C TYR A 98 19.24 -10.17 -3.05
N ARG A 99 18.30 -9.25 -2.82
CA ARG A 99 18.38 -8.24 -1.73
C ARG A 99 17.03 -8.05 -1.04
N PRO A 100 16.44 -9.12 -0.48
CA PRO A 100 15.10 -9.07 0.11
C PRO A 100 14.98 -8.08 1.29
N ASP A 101 16.09 -7.79 1.97
CA ASP A 101 16.17 -6.82 3.06
C ASP A 101 16.06 -5.38 2.59
N GLU A 102 16.77 -5.02 1.52
CA GLU A 102 16.69 -3.69 0.90
C GLU A 102 15.31 -3.47 0.29
N SER A 103 14.79 -4.42 -0.48
CA SER A 103 13.45 -4.37 -1.05
C SER A 103 12.35 -4.26 0.02
N ALA A 104 12.51 -4.95 1.15
CA ALA A 104 11.60 -4.84 2.28
C ALA A 104 11.63 -3.45 2.91
N TRP A 105 12.82 -2.87 3.11
CA TRP A 105 12.97 -1.53 3.65
C TRP A 105 12.40 -0.47 2.72
N GLU A 106 12.72 -0.53 1.44
CA GLU A 106 12.22 0.40 0.42
C GLU A 106 10.69 0.33 0.31
N SER A 107 10.12 -0.88 0.39
CA SER A 107 8.67 -1.10 0.45
C SER A 107 8.01 -0.38 1.63
N VAL A 108 8.57 -0.51 2.83
CA VAL A 108 8.05 0.14 4.04
C VAL A 108 8.19 1.66 3.93
N GLN A 109 9.34 2.14 3.46
CA GLN A 109 9.59 3.57 3.27
C GLN A 109 8.61 4.18 2.26
N ASN A 110 8.35 3.51 1.15
CA ASN A 110 7.42 3.99 0.13
C ASN A 110 6.00 4.11 0.67
N LEU A 111 5.54 3.14 1.48
CA LEU A 111 4.25 3.20 2.16
C LEU A 111 4.16 4.39 3.13
N ILE A 112 5.21 4.62 3.93
CA ILE A 112 5.26 5.77 4.85
C ILE A 112 5.16 7.08 4.07
N LEU A 113 6.02 7.26 3.07
CA LEU A 113 6.08 8.50 2.30
C LEU A 113 4.77 8.78 1.58
N TYR A 114 4.16 7.77 0.95
CA TYR A 114 2.90 7.98 0.23
C TYR A 114 1.72 8.23 1.18
N ALA A 115 1.68 7.56 2.33
CA ALA A 115 0.69 7.83 3.37
C ALA A 115 0.79 9.28 3.87
N LEU A 116 2.00 9.80 4.09
CA LEU A 116 2.22 11.19 4.46
C LEU A 116 1.77 12.17 3.37
N VAL A 117 2.00 11.86 2.09
CA VAL A 117 1.50 12.68 0.98
C VAL A 117 -0.03 12.71 0.94
N GLY A 118 -0.69 11.57 1.14
CA GLY A 118 -2.15 11.50 1.23
C GLY A 118 -2.71 12.35 2.38
N LEU A 119 -2.14 12.22 3.57
CA LEU A 119 -2.55 12.99 4.75
C LEU A 119 -2.23 14.48 4.60
N GLY A 120 -1.06 14.83 4.03
CA GLY A 120 -0.69 16.20 3.72
C GLY A 120 -1.65 16.85 2.73
N ALA A 121 -2.05 16.11 1.68
CA ALA A 121 -3.06 16.57 0.73
C ALA A 121 -4.42 16.80 1.38
N ARG A 122 -4.81 15.96 2.35
CA ARG A 122 -6.05 16.17 3.11
C ARG A 122 -6.03 17.50 3.87
N VAL A 123 -4.92 17.79 4.55
CA VAL A 123 -4.74 19.05 5.28
C VAL A 123 -4.75 20.23 4.32
N LEU A 124 -4.06 20.14 3.19
CA LEU A 124 -4.07 21.18 2.16
C LEU A 124 -5.48 21.46 1.68
N PHE A 125 -6.22 20.45 1.22
CA PHE A 125 -7.58 20.63 0.70
C PHE A 125 -8.54 21.17 1.76
N TRP A 126 -8.39 20.74 3.02
CA TRP A 126 -9.15 21.33 4.11
C TRP A 126 -8.89 22.85 4.27
N VAL A 127 -7.64 23.28 4.13
CA VAL A 127 -7.30 24.71 4.14
C VAL A 127 -7.88 25.43 2.92
N MET A 128 -7.88 24.80 1.73
CA MET A 128 -8.46 25.37 0.52
C MET A 128 -9.95 25.65 0.67
N ASP A 129 -10.69 24.70 1.26
CA ASP A 129 -12.14 24.81 1.46
C ASP A 129 -12.52 25.93 2.45
N ALA A 130 -11.60 26.32 3.34
CA ALA A 130 -11.84 27.27 4.42
C ALA A 130 -11.48 28.74 4.09
N GLN A 131 -10.91 29.02 2.92
CA GLN A 131 -10.39 30.37 2.59
C GLN A 131 -11.44 31.24 1.86
N PRO A 132 -11.72 32.47 2.33
CA PRO A 132 -12.51 33.47 1.60
C PRO A 132 -11.71 34.07 0.43
N ALA A 133 -12.43 34.62 -0.55
CA ALA A 133 -12.03 34.75 -1.95
C ALA A 133 -10.91 35.76 -2.32
N ASP A 134 -9.93 36.05 -1.45
CA ASP A 134 -8.90 37.07 -1.70
C ASP A 134 -7.48 36.49 -1.90
N ASN A 135 -6.78 37.02 -2.92
CA ASN A 135 -5.35 37.04 -3.30
C ASN A 135 -4.38 35.87 -2.98
N LEU A 136 -4.58 35.09 -1.92
CA LEU A 136 -3.88 33.83 -1.62
C LEU A 136 -4.35 32.65 -2.48
N ILE A 137 -5.51 32.77 -3.13
CA ILE A 137 -6.11 31.73 -3.99
C ILE A 137 -5.11 31.22 -5.04
N ALA A 138 -4.35 32.11 -5.69
CA ALA A 138 -3.47 31.70 -6.78
C ALA A 138 -2.34 30.75 -6.31
N GLY A 139 -1.71 31.06 -5.18
CA GLY A 139 -0.64 30.23 -4.60
C GLY A 139 -1.17 28.91 -4.05
N VAL A 140 -2.32 28.95 -3.38
CA VAL A 140 -2.97 27.76 -2.81
C VAL A 140 -3.50 26.84 -3.92
N ASN A 141 -4.05 27.38 -5.00
CA ASN A 141 -4.46 26.59 -6.18
C ASN A 141 -3.26 25.92 -6.86
N TYR A 142 -2.13 26.61 -6.97
CA TYR A 142 -0.89 26.00 -7.51
C TYR A 142 -0.45 24.81 -6.65
N LEU A 143 -0.49 24.93 -5.32
CA LEU A 143 -0.22 23.81 -4.42
C LEU A 143 -1.23 22.67 -4.59
N GLY A 144 -2.51 22.98 -4.82
CA GLY A 144 -3.54 21.98 -5.11
C GLY A 144 -3.27 21.18 -6.39
N VAL A 145 -2.78 21.86 -7.44
CA VAL A 145 -2.33 21.20 -8.68
C VAL A 145 -1.13 20.29 -8.42
N LEU A 146 -0.12 20.77 -7.69
CA LEU A 146 1.05 19.96 -7.33
C LEU A 146 0.66 18.74 -6.47
N ALA A 147 -0.24 18.92 -5.50
CA ALA A 147 -0.75 17.84 -4.67
C ALA A 147 -1.48 16.80 -5.52
N SER A 148 -2.27 17.24 -6.51
CA SER A 148 -2.95 16.33 -7.44
C SER A 148 -1.95 15.50 -8.26
N PHE A 149 -0.88 16.11 -8.78
CA PHE A 149 0.19 15.39 -9.45
C PHE A 149 0.92 14.43 -8.51
N ALA A 150 1.20 14.84 -7.27
CA ALA A 150 1.87 14.00 -6.29
C ALA A 150 1.01 12.77 -5.92
N LEU A 151 -0.30 12.97 -5.70
CA LEU A 151 -1.23 11.90 -5.36
C LEU A 151 -1.28 10.80 -6.43
N TRP A 152 -1.24 11.16 -7.72
CA TRP A 152 -1.27 10.19 -8.81
C TRP A 152 0.13 9.68 -9.21
N GLY A 153 1.10 10.58 -9.33
CA GLY A 153 2.41 10.30 -9.91
C GLY A 153 3.37 9.61 -8.94
N MET A 154 3.38 10.00 -7.67
CA MET A 154 4.31 9.45 -6.67
C MET A 154 4.18 7.94 -6.47
N PRO A 155 2.99 7.34 -6.25
CA PRO A 155 2.89 5.91 -5.98
C PRO A 155 3.25 5.09 -7.22
N VAL A 156 2.95 5.62 -8.42
CA VAL A 156 3.34 5.00 -9.70
C VAL A 156 4.86 5.03 -9.87
N ALA A 157 5.50 6.16 -9.59
CA ALA A 157 6.95 6.28 -9.64
C ALA A 157 7.63 5.35 -8.62
N GLN A 158 7.13 5.30 -7.38
CA GLN A 158 7.63 4.40 -6.34
C GLN A 158 7.48 2.92 -6.74
N ALA A 159 6.32 2.52 -7.24
CA ALA A 159 6.09 1.17 -7.75
C ALA A 159 7.04 0.85 -8.92
N GLY A 160 7.22 1.79 -9.85
CA GLY A 160 8.14 1.65 -10.98
C GLY A 160 9.59 1.48 -10.54
N LEU A 161 10.04 2.22 -9.52
CA LEU A 161 11.39 2.08 -8.96
C LEU A 161 11.58 0.72 -8.27
N LEU A 162 10.61 0.26 -7.47
CA LEU A 162 10.66 -1.07 -6.86
C LEU A 162 10.75 -2.18 -7.92
N ILE A 163 9.92 -2.10 -8.96
CA ILE A 163 9.94 -3.08 -10.06
C ILE A 163 11.25 -3.01 -10.85
N LYS A 164 11.77 -1.80 -11.09
CA LYS A 164 13.07 -1.62 -11.74
C LYS A 164 14.18 -2.29 -10.94
N ASN A 165 14.22 -2.10 -9.62
CA ASN A 165 15.23 -2.71 -8.74
C ASN A 165 15.14 -4.24 -8.76
N LEU A 166 13.93 -4.78 -8.83
CA LEU A 166 13.70 -6.22 -9.02
C LEU A 166 14.28 -6.72 -10.35
N LEU A 167 14.03 -6.01 -11.45
CA LEU A 167 14.46 -6.39 -12.80
C LEU A 167 15.95 -6.11 -13.08
N ALA A 168 16.61 -5.30 -12.25
CA ALA A 168 18.03 -4.99 -12.40
C ALA A 168 18.93 -6.24 -12.20
N HIS A 169 18.41 -7.28 -11.56
CA HIS A 169 19.11 -8.54 -11.34
C HIS A 169 18.61 -9.59 -12.36
N ALA A 170 19.49 -10.05 -13.25
CA ALA A 170 19.13 -11.04 -14.26
C ALA A 170 18.62 -12.34 -13.60
N PRO A 171 17.48 -12.92 -14.03
CA PRO A 171 16.96 -14.17 -13.48
C PRO A 171 17.84 -15.33 -13.96
N THR A 172 18.93 -15.62 -13.25
CA THR A 172 19.87 -16.67 -13.69
C THR A 172 19.38 -18.09 -13.37
N GLY A 173 18.18 -18.26 -12.81
CA GLY A 173 17.62 -19.57 -12.41
C GLY A 173 18.45 -20.32 -11.35
N ALA A 174 19.57 -19.74 -10.93
CA ALA A 174 20.50 -20.25 -9.95
C ALA A 174 20.33 -19.45 -8.65
N ASP A 175 20.49 -20.14 -7.51
CA ASP A 175 20.48 -19.48 -6.20
C ASP A 175 21.54 -18.35 -6.20
N PRO A 176 21.19 -17.10 -5.84
CA PRO A 176 22.11 -15.97 -5.76
C PRO A 176 23.44 -16.31 -5.07
N ARG A 177 23.42 -17.18 -4.05
CA ARG A 177 24.65 -17.65 -3.38
C ARG A 177 25.58 -18.38 -4.35
N THR A 178 25.05 -19.30 -5.14
CA THR A 178 25.82 -20.07 -6.13
C THR A 178 26.36 -19.18 -7.25
N VAL A 179 25.65 -18.10 -7.61
CA VAL A 179 26.11 -17.12 -8.61
C VAL A 179 27.30 -16.33 -8.06
N ILE A 180 27.21 -15.86 -6.82
CA ILE A 180 28.28 -15.11 -6.15
C ILE A 180 29.50 -16.01 -5.92
N GLU A 181 29.30 -17.25 -5.47
CA GLU A 181 30.37 -18.24 -5.27
C GLU A 181 31.09 -18.54 -6.58
N ARG A 182 30.37 -18.86 -7.66
CA ARG A 182 30.97 -19.09 -8.98
C ARG A 182 31.69 -17.86 -9.53
N ALA A 183 31.19 -16.66 -9.27
CA ALA A 183 31.87 -15.42 -9.67
C ALA A 183 33.16 -15.21 -8.88
N ARG A 184 33.18 -15.60 -7.60
CA ARG A 184 34.34 -15.50 -6.72
C ARG A 184 35.39 -16.56 -7.04
N GLU A 185 34.98 -17.77 -7.41
CA GLU A 185 35.87 -18.87 -7.84
C GLU A 185 36.52 -18.63 -9.21
N ARG A 186 35.94 -17.75 -10.04
CA ARG A 186 36.49 -17.38 -11.36
C ARG A 186 37.48 -16.21 -11.32
N ARG A 187 37.71 -15.59 -10.16
CA ARG A 187 38.75 -14.56 -9.95
C ARG A 187 40.00 -15.19 -9.36
#